data_AF-A0AAE7C001-F1
#
_entry.id   AF-A0AAE7C001-F1
#
_cell.length_a   1.000
_cell.length_b   1.000
_cell.length_c   1.000
_cell.angle_alpha   90.00
_cell.angle_beta   90.00
_cell.angle_gamma   90.00
#
_symmetry.space_group_name_H-M   'P 1'
#
loop_
_entity.id
_entity.type
_entity.pdbx_description
1 polymer ?
#
loop_
_entity_poly.entity_id
_entity_poly.type
_entity_poly.pdbx_seq_one_letter_code
_entity_poly.pdbx_strand_id
1 'polypeptide(L)'
;MFKEFKEFAIKGNVLDLAVAVVIGAAFGKIVSSLVADVIMPIIGLIFGNTDFASSWAYKGIKYGVFIQSIIDFLIVAVAIFLFIKIINKITRKSEVEEVEEAVEENTVLLTEIRDLLRSK
;
A
#
# COMPACT_ATOMS: atom_id res chain seq x y z
N MET A 1 29.96 -11.20 18.81
CA MET A 1 28.61 -10.58 18.84
C MET A 1 28.38 -9.52 17.77
N PHE A 2 29.00 -8.32 17.83
CA PHE A 2 28.71 -7.26 16.84
C PHE A 2 29.13 -7.61 15.39
N LYS A 3 30.27 -8.30 15.22
CA LYS A 3 30.70 -8.82 13.91
C LYS A 3 29.79 -9.94 13.38
N GLU A 4 29.42 -10.90 14.24
CA GLU A 4 28.50 -12.00 13.91
C GLU A 4 27.09 -11.50 13.56
N PHE A 5 26.60 -10.47 14.28
CA PHE A 5 25.32 -9.82 13.98
C PHE A 5 25.36 -9.08 12.64
N LYS A 6 26.47 -8.39 12.33
CA LYS A 6 26.67 -7.74 11.03
C LYS A 6 26.69 -8.78 9.89
N GLU A 7 27.40 -9.89 10.05
CA GLU A 7 27.39 -10.99 9.07
C GLU A 7 26.01 -11.65 8.91
N PHE A 8 25.25 -11.78 10.00
CA PHE A 8 23.88 -12.28 9.97
C PHE A 8 22.91 -11.30 9.27
N ALA A 9 22.99 -10.00 9.58
CA ALA A 9 22.12 -8.96 9.02
C ALA A 9 22.41 -8.68 7.54
N ILE A 10 23.64 -8.89 7.08
CA ILE A 10 24.05 -8.74 5.67
C ILE A 10 23.64 -9.97 4.82
N LYS A 11 23.12 -11.05 5.41
CA LYS A 11 22.42 -12.07 4.61
C LYS A 11 21.24 -11.39 3.93
N GLY A 12 21.37 -11.14 2.63
CA GLY A 12 20.66 -10.13 1.85
C GLY A 12 19.13 -10.19 1.80
N ASN A 13 18.49 -11.09 2.53
CA ASN A 13 17.03 -11.16 2.65
C ASN A 13 16.50 -10.58 3.98
N VAL A 14 17.33 -10.47 5.03
CA VAL A 14 16.88 -10.03 6.36
C VAL A 14 16.73 -8.51 6.42
N LEU A 15 17.65 -7.77 5.79
CA LEU A 15 17.60 -6.31 5.77
C LEU A 15 16.38 -5.82 4.98
N ASP A 16 16.13 -6.37 3.79
CA ASP A 16 14.99 -6.02 2.95
C ASP A 16 13.65 -6.36 3.63
N LEU A 17 13.58 -7.53 4.30
CA LEU A 17 12.43 -7.89 5.10
C LEU A 17 12.21 -6.91 6.27
N ALA A 18 13.28 -6.52 6.98
CA ALA A 18 13.17 -5.57 8.08
C ALA A 18 12.67 -4.20 7.60
N VAL A 19 13.20 -3.71 6.48
CA VAL A 19 12.75 -2.46 5.85
C VAL A 19 11.28 -2.56 5.44
N ALA A 20 10.87 -3.66 4.79
CA ALA A 20 9.49 -3.87 4.36
C ALA A 20 8.51 -3.88 5.54
N VAL A 21 8.85 -4.53 6.65
CA VAL A 21 8.01 -4.56 7.86
C VAL A 21 7.89 -3.17 8.50
N VAL A 22 9.00 -2.43 8.60
CA VAL A 22 9.01 -1.08 9.18
C VAL A 22 8.19 -0.11 8.32
N ILE A 23 8.39 -0.13 6.99
CA ILE A 23 7.62 0.69 6.05
C ILE A 23 6.14 0.29 6.09
N GLY A 24 5.82 -1.00 6.09
CA GLY A 24 4.44 -1.48 6.17
C GLY A 24 3.73 -1.03 7.45
N ALA A 25 4.41 -1.10 8.60
CA ALA A 25 3.88 -0.63 9.88
C ALA A 25 3.68 0.90 9.89
N ALA A 26 4.62 1.67 9.35
CA ALA A 26 4.51 3.12 9.23
C ALA A 26 3.38 3.52 8.26
N PHE A 27 3.30 2.87 7.10
CA PHE A 27 2.26 3.08 6.10
C PHE A 27 0.87 2.79 6.66
N GLY A 28 0.72 1.71 7.44
CA GLY A 28 -0.52 1.40 8.15
C GLY A 28 -1.00 2.55 9.03
N LYS A 29 -0.09 3.24 9.74
CA LYS A 29 -0.46 4.42 10.55
C LYS A 29 -0.95 5.60 9.70
N ILE A 30 -0.31 5.85 8.56
CA ILE A 30 -0.71 6.91 7.63
C ILE A 30 -2.12 6.65 7.10
N VAL A 31 -2.38 5.40 6.70
CA VAL A 31 -3.70 4.98 6.23
C VAL A 31 -4.74 5.09 7.33
N SER A 32 -4.45 4.60 8.54
CA SER A 32 -5.37 4.68 9.67
C SER A 32 -5.72 6.13 10.02
N SER A 33 -4.74 7.04 10.00
CA SER A 33 -5.00 8.48 10.25
C SER A 33 -5.83 9.11 9.14
N LEU A 34 -5.56 8.81 7.86
CA LEU A 34 -6.41 9.28 6.76
C LEU A 34 -7.86 8.84 6.95
N VAL A 35 -8.09 7.59 7.35
CA VAL A 35 -9.45 7.08 7.53
C VAL A 35 -10.10 7.68 8.77
N ALA A 36 -9.43 7.62 9.92
CA ALA A 36 -9.99 8.05 11.19
C ALA A 36 -10.15 9.57 11.31
N ASP A 37 -9.19 10.34 10.80
CA ASP A 37 -9.12 11.78 11.03
C ASP A 37 -9.65 12.61 9.85
N VAL A 38 -9.79 12.01 8.66
CA VAL A 38 -10.28 12.71 7.46
C VAL A 38 -11.57 12.09 6.92
N ILE A 39 -11.56 10.79 6.59
CA ILE A 39 -12.69 10.14 5.92
C ILE A 39 -13.89 9.99 6.86
N MET A 40 -13.68 9.47 8.08
CA MET A 40 -14.75 9.24 9.05
C MET A 40 -15.47 10.53 9.47
N PRO A 41 -14.77 11.66 9.75
CA PRO A 41 -15.44 12.93 9.98
C PRO A 41 -16.27 13.41 8.79
N ILE A 42 -15.77 13.27 7.56
CA ILE A 42 -16.54 13.65 6.36
C ILE A 42 -17.80 12.78 6.23
N ILE A 43 -17.68 11.47 6.45
CA ILE A 43 -18.84 10.56 6.46
C ILE A 43 -19.81 10.97 7.56
N GLY A 44 -19.32 11.26 8.77
CA GLY A 44 -20.13 11.74 9.89
C GLY A 44 -20.86 13.04 9.59
N LEU A 45 -20.23 13.98 8.88
CA LEU A 45 -20.88 15.23 8.46
C LEU A 45 -22.01 15.01 7.44
N ILE A 46 -21.89 14.02 6.57
CA ILE A 46 -22.87 13.74 5.50
C ILE A 46 -24.01 12.86 6.00
N PHE A 47 -23.69 11.80 6.75
CA PHE A 47 -24.64 10.77 7.20
C PHE A 47 -25.08 10.94 8.67
N GLY A 48 -24.50 11.91 9.38
CA GLY A 48 -24.80 12.23 10.77
C GLY A 48 -24.09 11.31 11.77
N ASN A 49 -24.34 10.01 11.70
CA ASN A 49 -23.73 9.04 12.61
C ASN A 49 -22.75 8.12 11.87
N THR A 50 -21.59 7.88 12.47
CA THR A 50 -20.57 6.94 11.98
C THR A 50 -20.73 5.54 12.55
N ASP A 51 -21.55 5.40 13.59
CA ASP A 51 -21.85 4.12 14.22
C ASP A 51 -23.16 3.54 13.69
N PHE A 52 -23.04 2.59 12.77
CA PHE A 52 -24.16 2.02 12.03
C PHE A 52 -24.75 0.79 12.73
N ALA A 53 -23.90 -0.02 13.37
CA ALA A 53 -24.28 -1.33 13.85
C ALA A 53 -23.83 -1.65 15.28
N SER A 54 -22.98 -0.86 15.94
CA SER A 54 -22.35 -1.29 17.22
C SER A 54 -23.36 -1.55 18.34
N SER A 55 -24.51 -0.88 18.29
CA SER A 55 -25.61 -1.00 19.27
C SER A 55 -26.38 -2.32 19.16
N TRP A 56 -26.20 -3.09 18.08
CA TRP A 56 -26.93 -4.34 17.88
C TRP A 56 -26.39 -5.44 18.80
N ALA A 57 -27.28 -5.91 19.67
CA ALA A 57 -26.99 -7.02 20.57
C ALA A 57 -28.20 -7.94 20.68
N TYR A 58 -27.95 -9.25 20.72
CA TYR A 58 -28.98 -10.26 20.93
C TYR A 58 -28.57 -11.14 22.10
N LYS A 59 -29.38 -11.15 23.16
CA LYS A 59 -29.15 -11.96 24.37
C LYS A 59 -27.72 -11.82 24.93
N GLY A 60 -27.19 -10.60 24.97
CA GLY A 60 -25.83 -10.31 25.46
C GLY A 60 -24.71 -10.50 24.44
N ILE A 61 -24.99 -11.08 23.27
CA ILE A 61 -24.03 -11.20 22.16
C ILE A 61 -24.05 -9.88 21.37
N LYS A 62 -22.98 -9.08 21.47
CA LYS A 62 -22.79 -7.81 20.76
C LYS A 62 -22.26 -8.02 19.34
N TYR A 63 -23.02 -8.72 18.50
CA TYR A 63 -22.63 -8.98 17.11
C TYR A 63 -22.57 -7.70 16.26
N GLY A 64 -23.22 -6.62 16.73
CA GLY A 64 -23.13 -5.29 16.15
C GLY A 64 -21.72 -4.74 16.03
N VAL A 65 -20.87 -4.96 17.03
CA VAL A 65 -19.46 -4.52 17.01
C VAL A 65 -18.68 -5.24 15.91
N PHE A 66 -18.96 -6.52 15.69
CA PHE A 66 -18.34 -7.28 14.62
C PHE A 66 -18.77 -6.76 13.24
N ILE A 67 -20.06 -6.50 13.04
CA ILE A 67 -20.57 -5.93 11.79
C ILE A 67 -20.00 -4.53 11.54
N GLN A 68 -19.92 -3.69 12.59
CA GLN A 68 -19.28 -2.39 12.50
C GLN A 68 -17.82 -2.53 12.04
N SER A 69 -17.06 -3.49 12.58
CA SER A 69 -15.67 -3.72 12.15
C SER A 69 -15.54 -4.13 10.66
N ILE A 70 -16.53 -4.84 10.13
CA ILE A 70 -16.59 -5.18 8.69
C ILE A 70 -16.86 -3.91 7.86
N ILE A 71 -17.78 -3.06 8.32
CA ILE A 71 -18.07 -1.77 7.66
C ILE A 71 -16.84 -0.88 7.68
N ASP A 72 -16.18 -0.73 8.83
CA ASP A 72 -14.95 0.06 8.98
C ASP A 72 -13.85 -0.46 8.06
N PHE A 73 -13.67 -1.79 7.97
CA PHE A 73 -12.71 -2.40 7.04
C PHE A 73 -13.02 -2.09 5.57
N LEU A 74 -14.29 -2.13 5.16
CA LEU A 74 -14.71 -1.76 3.81
C LEU A 74 -14.43 -0.28 3.52
N ILE A 75 -14.70 0.61 4.47
CA ILE A 75 -14.39 2.04 4.35
C ILE A 75 -12.89 2.25 4.19
N VAL A 76 -12.07 1.59 5.02
CA VAL A 76 -10.60 1.65 4.92
C VAL A 76 -10.13 1.14 3.55
N ALA A 77 -10.65 0.01 3.08
CA ALA A 77 -10.26 -0.55 1.79
C ALA A 77 -10.59 0.41 0.62
N VAL A 78 -11.77 1.03 0.63
CA VAL A 78 -12.17 2.04 -0.36
C VAL A 78 -11.29 3.29 -0.25
N ALA A 79 -10.99 3.75 0.96
CA ALA A 79 -10.14 4.92 1.18
C ALA A 79 -8.71 4.68 0.66
N ILE A 80 -8.11 3.52 0.96
CA ILE A 80 -6.80 3.11 0.43
C ILE A 80 -6.84 3.09 -1.09
N PHE A 81 -7.87 2.49 -1.68
CA PHE A 81 -8.00 2.42 -3.13
C PHE A 81 -8.07 3.81 -3.77
N LEU A 82 -8.85 4.73 -3.21
CA LEU A 82 -8.92 6.11 -3.68
C LEU A 82 -7.59 6.84 -3.51
N PHE A 83 -6.93 6.67 -2.36
CA PHE A 83 -5.62 7.27 -2.08
C PHE A 83 -4.56 6.80 -3.08
N ILE A 84 -4.44 5.48 -3.29
CA ILE A 84 -3.54 4.90 -4.29
C ILE A 84 -3.90 5.39 -5.69
N LYS A 85 -5.20 5.50 -6.03
CA LYS A 85 -5.64 6.01 -7.32
C LYS A 85 -5.24 7.48 -7.53
N ILE A 86 -5.30 8.31 -6.48
CA ILE A 86 -4.87 9.71 -6.53
C ILE A 86 -3.36 9.79 -6.73
N ILE A 87 -2.58 9.06 -5.93
CA ILE A 87 -1.11 9.02 -6.08
C ILE A 87 -0.74 8.50 -7.46
N ASN A 88 -1.29 7.37 -7.89
CA ASN A 88 -1.03 6.82 -9.21
C ASN A 88 -1.46 7.80 -10.32
N LYS A 89 -2.52 8.59 -10.16
CA LYS A 89 -2.88 9.61 -11.17
C LYS A 89 -1.85 10.74 -11.25
N ILE A 90 -1.20 11.09 -10.14
CA ILE A 90 -0.18 12.15 -10.06
C ILE A 90 1.18 11.61 -10.55
N THR A 91 1.58 10.42 -10.10
CA THR A 91 2.87 9.81 -10.37
C THR A 91 2.94 9.09 -11.73
N ARG A 92 1.81 8.59 -12.27
CA ARG A 92 1.80 7.90 -13.58
C ARG A 92 2.20 8.76 -14.75
N LYS A 93 2.15 10.09 -14.64
CA LYS A 93 2.55 10.94 -15.76
C LYS A 93 4.07 11.06 -15.91
N SER A 94 4.84 10.81 -14.85
CA SER A 94 6.30 10.98 -14.88
C SER A 94 7.06 9.66 -14.79
N GLU A 95 6.59 8.71 -13.98
CA GLU A 95 7.34 7.47 -13.70
C GLU A 95 7.01 6.35 -14.71
N VAL A 96 5.82 6.38 -15.33
CA VAL A 96 5.50 5.43 -16.42
C VAL A 96 6.19 5.86 -17.72
N GLU A 97 6.29 7.16 -18.00
CA GLU A 97 7.08 7.68 -19.14
C GLU A 97 8.56 7.28 -19.01
N GLU A 98 9.20 7.51 -17.85
CA GLU A 98 10.62 7.14 -17.66
C GLU A 98 10.90 5.63 -17.69
N VAL A 99 10.03 4.79 -17.11
CA VAL A 99 10.24 3.33 -17.08
C VAL A 99 9.94 2.71 -18.44
N GLU A 100 8.94 3.21 -19.16
CA GLU A 100 8.60 2.73 -20.50
C GLU A 100 9.69 3.12 -21.52
N GLU A 101 10.22 4.34 -21.44
CA GLU A 101 11.39 4.79 -22.24
C GLU A 101 12.65 3.98 -21.93
N ALA A 102 12.96 3.72 -20.65
CA ALA A 102 14.15 2.94 -20.28
C ALA A 102 14.06 1.47 -20.71
N VAL A 103 12.88 0.85 -20.68
CA VAL A 103 12.68 -0.53 -21.16
C VAL A 103 12.75 -0.58 -22.68
N GLU A 104 12.21 0.42 -23.38
CA GLU A 104 12.32 0.52 -24.84
C GLU A 104 13.78 0.70 -25.28
N GLU A 105 14.55 1.56 -24.62
CA GLU A 105 15.98 1.74 -24.93
C GLU A 105 16.79 0.44 -24.70
N ASN A 106 16.58 -0.24 -23.57
CA ASN A 106 17.27 -1.52 -23.31
C ASN A 106 16.87 -2.61 -24.32
N THR A 107 15.62 -2.67 -24.76
CA THR A 107 15.19 -3.66 -25.77
C THR A 107 15.73 -3.34 -27.17
N VAL A 108 15.83 -2.06 -27.53
CA VAL A 108 16.52 -1.62 -28.75
C VAL A 108 18.00 -2.01 -28.70
N LEU A 109 18.71 -1.69 -27.61
CA LEU A 109 20.12 -2.05 -27.43
C LEU A 109 20.35 -3.57 -27.47
N LEU A 110 19.48 -4.36 -26.85
CA LEU A 110 19.57 -5.83 -26.90
C LEU A 110 19.31 -6.37 -28.31
N THR A 111 18.45 -5.71 -29.08
CA THR A 111 18.20 -6.05 -30.50
C THR A 111 19.42 -5.75 -31.35
N GLU A 112 20.04 -4.58 -31.16
CA GLU A 112 21.30 -4.21 -31.82
C GLU A 112 22.43 -5.18 -31.45
N ILE A 113 22.59 -5.52 -30.17
CA ILE A 113 23.59 -6.50 -29.72
C ILE A 113 23.36 -7.87 -30.37
N ARG A 114 22.12 -8.33 -30.46
CA ARG A 114 21.78 -9.59 -31.14
C ARG A 114 22.18 -9.56 -32.61
N ASP A 115 21.89 -8.47 -33.31
CA ASP A 115 22.16 -8.36 -34.74
C ASP A 115 23.66 -8.21 -35.02
N LEU A 116 24.40 -7.50 -34.15
CA LEU A 116 25.86 -7.46 -34.16
C LEU A 116 26.49 -8.83 -33.91
N LEU A 117 25.97 -9.62 -32.96
CA LEU A 117 26.45 -10.98 -32.70
C LEU A 117 26.14 -11.93 -33.86
N ARG A 118 25.04 -11.71 -34.59
CA ARG A 118 24.65 -12.51 -35.77
C ARG A 118 25.47 -12.17 -37.01
N SER A 119 26.04 -10.96 -37.06
CA SER A 119 26.93 -10.49 -38.12
C SER A 119 28.38 -10.95 -37.98
N LYS A 120 28.71 -11.67 -36.89
CA LYS A 120 30.04 -12.15 -36.54
C LYS A 120 30.13 -13.67 -36.69
#